data_AF-A0A8H4RDG0-F1
#
_entry.id   AF-A0A8H4RDG0-F1
#
_cell.length_a   1.000
_cell.length_b   1.000
_cell.length_c   1.000
_cell.angle_alpha   90.00
_cell.angle_beta   90.00
_cell.angle_gamma   90.00
#
_symmetry.space_group_name_H-M   'P 1'
#
loop_
_entity.id
_entity.type
_entity.pdbx_description
1 polymer ?
#
loop_
_entity_poly.entity_id
_entity_poly.type
_entity_poly.pdbx_seq_one_letter_code
_entity_poly.pdbx_strand_id
1 'polypeptide(L)'
;MGFYLSYPLLFRILVSIILLYSLTKTIYRLFSHPLHSFPGPTLASITNWHKFYYNWYLNGQHSHKIKEWHSQYGPIIRIAPNELHFSSPSAYRAIYTHPDLQKQPEFYKFMTQDSLVGQVNVEYHRRNRRLFAGYFSANAIRAQGEVNGVLWRKASQLCDVLRLRCRQSGDGGKTSMNFVHIARCFSYDVVKDLVLEPSDTLSASTPPPFLSANANITKSIRFVQQFPFLVPIVRALPDTILRFVSQDLLAMKLERLVYIYFLFPSLIMITSLITSTELPNRSISLS
;
A
#
# COMPACT_ATOMS: atom_id res chain seq x y z
N MET A 1 3.87 14.52 54.88
CA MET A 1 2.45 14.38 54.52
C MET A 1 2.39 13.99 53.04
N GLY A 2 2.40 12.70 52.73
CA GLY A 2 2.44 12.21 51.35
C GLY A 2 1.04 12.23 50.74
N PHE A 3 0.83 13.04 49.71
CA PHE A 3 -0.41 13.02 48.92
C PHE A 3 -0.43 11.75 48.06
N TYR A 4 -0.88 10.63 48.62
CA TYR A 4 -1.24 9.46 47.81
C TYR A 4 -2.56 9.77 47.10
N LEU A 5 -2.49 10.25 45.86
CA LEU A 5 -3.69 10.32 45.03
C LEU A 5 -4.23 8.91 44.83
N SER A 6 -5.48 8.69 45.21
CA SER A 6 -6.14 7.41 44.98
C SER A 6 -6.27 7.17 43.47
N TYR A 7 -5.99 5.94 43.01
CA TYR A 7 -6.19 5.51 41.62
C TYR A 7 -7.52 5.97 40.99
N PRO A 8 -8.69 5.92 41.68
CA PRO A 8 -9.94 6.45 41.12
C PRO A 8 -9.93 7.97 40.88
N LEU A 9 -9.24 8.75 41.72
CA LEU A 9 -9.12 10.20 41.53
C LEU A 9 -8.23 10.50 40.31
N LEU A 10 -7.10 9.81 40.17
CA LEU A 10 -6.22 9.93 38.99
C LEU A 10 -6.97 9.60 37.70
N PHE A 11 -7.77 8.54 37.70
CA PHE A 11 -8.60 8.15 36.56
C PHE A 11 -9.62 9.23 36.19
N ARG A 12 -10.33 9.80 37.17
CA ARG A 12 -11.30 10.89 36.94
C ARG A 12 -10.64 12.14 36.38
N ILE A 13 -9.48 12.52 36.91
CA ILE A 13 -8.69 13.66 36.40
C ILE A 13 -8.30 13.41 34.95
N LEU A 14 -7.78 12.22 34.64
CA LEU A 14 -7.37 11.84 33.29
C LEU A 14 -8.55 11.90 32.29
N VAL A 15 -9.70 11.32 32.65
CA VAL A 15 -10.91 11.37 31.82
C VAL A 15 -11.36 12.82 31.61
N SER A 16 -11.37 13.63 32.65
CA SER A 16 -11.78 15.04 32.58
C SER A 16 -10.87 15.85 31.66
N ILE A 17 -9.55 15.63 31.73
CA ILE A 17 -8.56 16.26 30.83
C ILE A 17 -8.81 15.85 29.38
N ILE A 18 -9.05 14.56 29.12
CA ILE A 18 -9.33 14.05 27.76
C ILE A 18 -10.61 14.68 27.19
N LEU A 19 -11.68 14.76 27.99
CA LEU A 19 -12.95 15.36 27.58
C LEU A 19 -12.79 16.86 27.29
N LEU A 20 -12.14 17.61 28.18
CA LEU A 20 -11.89 19.03 28.00
C LEU A 20 -11.02 19.31 26.77
N TYR A 21 -9.95 18.54 26.57
CA TYR A 21 -9.10 18.63 25.38
C TYR A 21 -9.91 18.35 24.10
N SER A 22 -10.71 17.28 24.10
CA SER A 22 -11.51 16.88 22.94
C SER A 22 -12.58 17.92 22.59
N LEU A 23 -13.23 18.51 23.60
CA LEU A 23 -14.21 19.57 23.42
C LEU A 23 -13.57 20.83 22.86
N THR A 24 -12.48 21.30 23.47
CA THR A 24 -11.73 22.49 23.02
C THR A 24 -11.28 22.33 21.57
N LYS A 25 -10.74 21.16 21.22
CA LYS A 25 -10.30 20.83 19.86
C LYS A 25 -11.46 20.79 18.87
N THR A 26 -12.63 20.30 19.28
CA THR A 26 -13.84 20.26 18.45
C THR A 26 -14.32 21.68 18.13
N ILE A 27 -14.43 22.54 19.15
CA ILE A 27 -14.82 23.94 18.98
C ILE A 27 -13.84 24.66 18.05
N TYR A 28 -12.53 24.53 18.29
CA TYR A 28 -11.52 25.10 17.39
C TYR A 28 -11.68 24.62 15.94
N ARG A 29 -11.89 23.31 15.73
CA ARG A 29 -12.02 22.71 14.40
C ARG A 29 -13.25 23.19 13.61
N LEU A 30 -14.33 23.51 14.32
CA LEU A 30 -15.59 23.96 13.74
C LEU A 30 -15.62 25.46 13.46
N PHE A 31 -15.01 26.28 14.32
CA PHE A 31 -15.21 27.74 14.26
C PHE A 31 -13.95 28.54 13.90
N SER A 32 -12.75 28.05 14.25
CA SER A 32 -11.51 28.83 14.12
C SER A 32 -10.45 28.17 13.26
N HIS A 33 -10.71 26.96 12.76
CA HIS A 33 -9.78 26.24 11.90
C HIS A 33 -9.60 26.97 10.56
N PRO A 34 -8.40 27.00 9.96
CA PRO A 34 -8.20 27.60 8.63
C PRO A 34 -9.12 27.05 7.54
N LEU A 35 -9.59 25.80 7.71
CA LEU A 35 -10.51 25.13 6.79
C LEU A 35 -11.99 25.17 7.22
N HIS A 36 -12.37 25.97 8.22
CA HIS A 36 -13.75 25.97 8.75
C HIS A 36 -14.79 26.50 7.74
N SER A 37 -14.36 27.36 6.81
CA SER A 37 -15.23 27.95 5.77
C SER A 37 -15.61 26.97 4.66
N PHE A 38 -14.91 25.84 4.53
CA PHE A 38 -15.21 24.85 3.50
C PHE A 38 -16.35 23.94 3.93
N PRO A 39 -17.36 23.74 3.06
CA PRO A 39 -18.53 22.95 3.40
C PRO A 39 -18.19 21.46 3.47
N GLY A 40 -19.01 20.69 4.18
CA GLY A 40 -18.86 19.26 4.31
C GLY A 40 -19.59 18.73 5.54
N PRO A 41 -19.57 17.39 5.75
CA PRO A 41 -20.17 16.79 6.93
C PRO A 41 -19.51 17.31 8.21
N THR A 42 -20.31 17.69 9.20
CA THR A 42 -19.80 18.19 10.49
C THR A 42 -18.81 17.22 11.13
N LEU A 43 -19.09 15.91 11.07
CA LEU A 43 -18.21 14.89 11.62
C LEU A 43 -16.83 14.83 10.92
N ALA A 44 -16.78 15.15 9.62
CA ALA A 44 -15.54 15.21 8.86
C ALA A 44 -14.66 16.39 9.28
N SER A 45 -15.26 17.52 9.67
CA SER A 45 -14.54 18.66 10.24
C SER A 45 -13.94 18.36 11.61
N ILE A 46 -14.57 17.47 12.39
CA ILE A 46 -14.19 17.20 13.79
C ILE A 46 -13.16 16.08 13.89
N THR A 47 -13.29 14.99 13.14
CA THR A 47 -12.47 13.78 13.35
C THR A 47 -12.28 12.88 12.12
N ASN A 48 -11.19 12.12 12.11
CA ASN A 48 -10.89 11.09 11.12
C ASN A 48 -11.67 9.78 11.35
N TRP A 49 -12.38 9.63 12.49
CA TRP A 49 -13.08 8.38 12.82
C TRP A 49 -14.16 7.99 11.80
N HIS A 50 -14.81 8.97 11.16
CA HIS A 50 -15.77 8.67 10.09
C HIS A 50 -15.08 8.01 8.89
N LYS A 51 -13.89 8.49 8.49
CA LYS A 51 -13.07 7.91 7.42
C LYS A 51 -12.69 6.47 7.74
N PHE A 52 -12.33 6.20 9.00
CA PHE A 52 -12.11 4.83 9.47
C PHE A 52 -13.36 3.96 9.37
N TYR A 53 -14.51 4.44 9.83
CA TYR A 53 -15.78 3.73 9.73
C TYR A 53 -16.11 3.34 8.27
N TYR A 54 -16.05 4.29 7.33
CA TYR A 54 -16.35 4.00 5.93
C TYR A 54 -15.29 3.10 5.25
N ASN A 55 -14.01 3.26 5.60
CA ASN A 55 -12.94 2.51 4.94
C ASN A 55 -12.74 1.10 5.47
N TRP A 56 -12.82 0.93 6.80
CA TRP A 56 -12.58 -0.33 7.47
C TRP A 56 -13.89 -1.09 7.70
N TYR A 57 -14.83 -0.50 8.45
CA TYR A 57 -16.06 -1.18 8.84
C TYR A 57 -17.01 -1.39 7.65
N LEU A 58 -17.16 -0.37 6.79
CA LEU A 58 -17.98 -0.47 5.56
C LEU A 58 -17.18 -0.86 4.31
N ASN A 59 -16.02 -1.50 4.47
CA ASN A 59 -15.26 -2.10 3.36
C ASN A 59 -14.85 -1.14 2.22
N GLY A 60 -14.61 0.15 2.49
CA GLY A 60 -14.06 1.08 1.50
C GLY A 60 -15.08 1.99 0.84
N GLN A 61 -16.23 2.20 1.46
CA GLN A 61 -17.27 3.06 0.91
C GLN A 61 -16.98 4.56 1.03
N HIS A 62 -15.84 4.96 1.60
CA HIS A 62 -15.51 6.38 1.79
C HIS A 62 -15.47 7.14 0.47
N SER A 63 -14.90 6.56 -0.60
CA SER A 63 -14.86 7.19 -1.93
C SER A 63 -16.25 7.40 -2.53
N HIS A 64 -17.18 6.47 -2.29
CA HIS A 64 -18.58 6.62 -2.72
C HIS A 64 -19.25 7.74 -1.92
N LYS A 65 -19.02 7.78 -0.61
CA LYS A 65 -19.55 8.83 0.26
C LYS A 65 -19.01 10.22 -0.10
N ILE A 66 -17.74 10.33 -0.48
CA ILE A 66 -17.16 11.56 -1.01
C ILE A 66 -17.91 12.05 -2.26
N LYS A 67 -18.28 11.14 -3.17
CA LYS A 67 -19.07 11.48 -4.36
C LYS A 67 -20.45 12.03 -3.99
N GLU A 68 -21.11 11.42 -3.01
CA GLU A 68 -22.39 11.92 -2.48
C GLU A 68 -22.22 13.32 -1.84
N TRP A 69 -21.17 13.51 -1.04
CA TRP A 69 -20.89 14.80 -0.42
C TRP A 69 -20.56 15.89 -1.44
N HIS A 70 -19.87 15.57 -2.54
CA HIS A 70 -19.68 16.53 -3.62
C HIS A 70 -21.00 16.93 -4.28
N SER A 71 -21.96 16.00 -4.38
CA SER A 71 -23.29 16.29 -4.90
C SER A 71 -24.10 17.18 -3.95
N GLN A 72 -23.84 17.09 -2.63
CA GLN A 72 -24.55 17.84 -1.60
C GLN A 72 -23.93 19.21 -1.27
N TYR A 73 -22.61 19.28 -1.14
CA TYR A 73 -21.88 20.42 -0.59
C TYR A 73 -21.10 21.20 -1.66
N GLY A 74 -20.98 20.65 -2.89
CA GLY A 74 -20.35 21.32 -4.01
C GLY A 74 -18.95 20.79 -4.37
N PRO A 75 -18.18 21.53 -5.20
CA PRO A 75 -16.98 21.01 -5.85
C PRO A 75 -15.74 20.93 -4.95
N ILE A 76 -15.75 21.61 -3.80
CA ILE A 76 -14.67 21.61 -2.81
C ILE A 76 -15.32 21.32 -1.46
N ILE A 77 -14.91 20.22 -0.83
CA ILE A 77 -15.50 19.77 0.42
C ILE A 77 -14.42 19.42 1.44
N ARG A 78 -14.70 19.62 2.72
CA ARG A 78 -13.85 19.18 3.82
C ARG A 78 -14.19 17.75 4.19
N ILE A 79 -13.25 16.83 3.96
CA ILE A 79 -13.42 15.38 4.21
C ILE A 79 -12.65 14.90 5.44
N ALA A 80 -11.85 15.75 6.05
CA ALA A 80 -11.19 15.51 7.33
C ALA A 80 -10.82 16.86 7.98
N PRO A 81 -10.40 16.89 9.25
CA PRO A 81 -10.05 18.14 9.91
C PRO A 81 -9.02 18.96 9.13
N ASN A 82 -8.06 18.30 8.48
CA ASN A 82 -6.97 18.92 7.72
C ASN A 82 -6.97 18.49 6.23
N GLU A 83 -8.08 17.97 5.71
CA GLU A 83 -8.15 17.47 4.33
C GLU A 83 -9.34 18.07 3.57
N LEU A 84 -9.04 18.66 2.41
CA LEU A 84 -10.04 19.04 1.41
C LEU A 84 -10.03 18.04 0.27
N HIS A 85 -11.21 17.80 -0.31
CA HIS A 85 -11.37 17.03 -1.52
C HIS A 85 -11.96 17.91 -2.63
N PHE A 86 -11.45 17.75 -3.83
CA PHE A 86 -11.77 18.56 -4.99
C PHE A 86 -12.32 17.65 -6.09
N SER A 87 -13.45 18.01 -6.69
CA SER A 87 -14.04 17.27 -7.81
C SER A 87 -13.87 17.96 -9.17
N SER A 88 -13.39 19.21 -9.19
CA SER A 88 -13.21 19.97 -10.43
C SER A 88 -11.99 19.51 -11.24
N PRO A 89 -12.11 19.33 -12.57
CA PRO A 89 -10.97 19.11 -13.46
C PRO A 89 -9.91 20.21 -13.39
N SER A 90 -10.31 21.48 -13.17
CA SER A 90 -9.37 22.59 -13.05
C SER A 90 -8.49 22.50 -11.81
N ALA A 91 -9.01 21.93 -10.72
CA ALA A 91 -8.25 21.71 -9.49
C ALA A 91 -7.13 20.69 -9.67
N TYR A 92 -7.32 19.70 -10.56
CA TYR A 92 -6.29 18.68 -10.83
C TYR A 92 -4.97 19.32 -11.26
N ARG A 93 -4.99 20.17 -12.29
CA ARG A 93 -3.77 20.82 -12.76
C ARG A 93 -3.18 21.71 -11.67
N ALA A 94 -4.00 22.54 -11.03
CA ALA A 94 -3.56 23.43 -9.96
C ALA A 94 -2.84 22.67 -8.83
N ILE A 95 -3.39 21.53 -8.39
CA ILE A 95 -2.80 20.72 -7.31
C ILE A 95 -1.51 20.03 -7.75
N TYR A 96 -1.54 19.33 -8.89
CA TYR A 96 -0.43 18.47 -9.30
C TYR A 96 0.73 19.23 -9.94
N THR A 97 0.59 20.53 -10.26
CA THR A 97 1.68 21.37 -10.76
C THR A 97 2.19 22.39 -9.75
N HIS A 98 1.57 22.54 -8.57
CA HIS A 98 2.02 23.51 -7.58
C HIS A 98 3.29 23.02 -6.88
N PRO A 99 4.38 23.81 -6.84
CA PRO A 99 5.66 23.37 -6.28
C PRO A 99 5.58 23.04 -4.77
N ASP A 100 4.72 23.75 -4.04
CA ASP A 100 4.57 23.59 -2.60
C ASP A 100 3.63 22.45 -2.19
N LEU A 101 2.87 21.87 -3.13
CA LEU A 101 1.95 20.77 -2.84
C LEU A 101 2.69 19.44 -3.03
N GLN A 102 3.14 18.89 -1.91
CA GLN A 102 3.92 17.66 -1.86
C GLN A 102 3.12 16.48 -1.33
N LYS A 103 3.65 15.27 -1.51
CA LYS A 103 3.09 14.05 -0.92
C LYS A 103 3.06 14.18 0.60
N GLN A 104 1.92 13.94 1.21
CA GLN A 104 1.77 13.96 2.67
C GLN A 104 2.56 12.80 3.31
N PRO A 105 3.56 13.06 4.17
CA PRO A 105 4.41 12.00 4.74
C PRO A 105 3.65 10.90 5.48
N GLU A 106 2.63 11.27 6.25
CA GLU A 106 1.82 10.35 7.04
C GLU A 106 1.07 9.36 6.14
N PHE A 107 0.60 9.80 4.98
CA PHE A 107 -0.09 8.94 4.02
C PHE A 107 0.85 7.87 3.45
N TYR A 108 2.12 8.19 3.19
CA TYR A 108 3.08 7.30 2.55
C TYR A 108 3.94 6.49 3.54
N LYS A 109 3.80 6.70 4.85
CA LYS A 109 4.62 6.07 5.91
C LYS A 109 4.60 4.53 5.91
N PHE A 110 3.53 3.92 5.38
CA PHE A 110 3.43 2.46 5.26
C PHE A 110 4.30 1.89 4.14
N MET A 111 4.70 2.70 3.16
CA MET A 111 5.56 2.31 2.04
C MET A 111 7.05 2.43 2.40
N THR A 112 7.91 1.81 1.59
CA THR A 112 9.38 1.95 1.71
C THR A 112 9.84 3.25 1.07
N GLN A 113 10.71 4.00 1.74
CA GLN A 113 11.21 5.29 1.26
C GLN A 113 12.16 5.16 0.06
N ASP A 114 12.73 3.97 -0.16
CA ASP A 114 13.54 3.69 -1.35
C ASP A 114 12.70 3.54 -2.63
N SER A 115 11.38 3.34 -2.50
CA SER A 115 10.49 3.22 -3.66
C SER A 115 10.13 4.58 -4.23
N LEU A 116 9.97 4.68 -5.55
CA LEU A 116 9.45 5.89 -6.21
C LEU A 116 8.07 6.30 -5.67
N VAL A 117 7.19 5.32 -5.40
CA VAL A 117 5.83 5.60 -4.95
C VAL A 117 5.85 6.16 -3.53
N GLY A 118 6.62 5.55 -2.62
CA GLY A 118 6.69 5.90 -1.21
C GLY A 118 7.59 7.08 -0.86
N GLN A 119 8.50 7.48 -1.76
CA GLN A 119 9.40 8.60 -1.51
C GLN A 119 8.65 9.94 -1.44
N VAL A 120 8.82 10.65 -0.32
CA VAL A 120 8.20 11.94 -0.02
C VAL A 120 9.14 13.12 -0.25
N ASN A 121 10.46 12.91 -0.19
CA ASN A 121 11.45 13.94 -0.50
C ASN A 121 11.45 14.23 -2.01
N VAL A 122 11.16 15.48 -2.37
CA VAL A 122 10.99 15.91 -3.77
C VAL A 122 12.26 15.73 -4.59
N GLU A 123 13.43 16.07 -4.04
CA GLU A 123 14.70 15.97 -4.77
C GLU A 123 15.08 14.51 -5.02
N TYR A 124 14.98 13.66 -4.00
CA TYR A 124 15.26 12.23 -4.14
C TYR A 124 14.27 11.56 -5.09
N HIS A 125 12.98 11.89 -4.97
CA HIS A 125 11.95 11.41 -5.90
C HIS A 125 12.24 11.84 -7.33
N ARG A 126 12.61 13.11 -7.56
CA ARG A 126 12.94 13.64 -8.88
C ARG A 126 14.16 12.95 -9.47
N ARG A 127 15.23 12.79 -8.69
CA ARG A 127 16.45 12.10 -9.10
C ARG A 127 16.14 10.66 -9.51
N ASN A 128 15.46 9.90 -8.65
CA ASN A 128 15.15 8.51 -8.94
C ASN A 128 14.18 8.39 -10.13
N ARG A 129 13.16 9.25 -10.24
CA ARG A 129 12.22 9.22 -11.36
C ARG A 129 12.93 9.41 -12.70
N ARG A 130 13.97 10.24 -12.76
CA ARG A 130 14.77 10.43 -13.98
C ARG A 130 15.46 9.14 -14.43
N LEU A 131 15.89 8.28 -13.51
CA LEU A 131 16.51 6.97 -13.83
C LEU A 131 15.52 6.06 -14.58
N PHE A 132 14.24 6.10 -14.22
CA PHE A 132 13.21 5.26 -14.84
C PHE A 132 12.54 5.91 -16.06
N ALA A 133 12.66 7.23 -16.25
CA ALA A 133 11.94 7.97 -17.28
C ALA A 133 12.22 7.46 -18.71
N GLY A 134 13.45 6.97 -18.95
CA GLY A 134 13.84 6.40 -20.24
C GLY A 134 13.00 5.18 -20.63
N TYR A 135 12.73 4.28 -19.69
CA TYR A 135 11.96 3.03 -19.91
C TYR A 135 10.49 3.29 -20.28
N PHE A 136 9.92 4.39 -19.82
CA PHE A 136 8.54 4.77 -20.10
C PHE A 136 8.41 5.78 -21.25
N SER A 137 9.50 6.07 -21.96
CA SER A 137 9.45 6.94 -23.13
C SER A 137 8.76 6.23 -24.30
N ALA A 138 8.05 6.99 -25.13
CA ALA A 138 7.38 6.41 -26.30
C ALA A 138 8.36 5.71 -27.26
N ASN A 139 9.61 6.20 -27.33
CA ASN A 139 10.66 5.56 -28.11
C ASN A 139 11.11 4.24 -27.47
N ALA A 140 11.31 4.18 -26.15
CA ALA A 140 11.65 2.93 -25.48
C ALA A 140 10.55 1.89 -25.63
N ILE A 141 9.28 2.27 -25.44
CA ILE A 141 8.14 1.36 -25.60
C ILE A 141 8.05 0.83 -27.03
N ARG A 142 8.29 1.67 -28.05
CA ARG A 142 8.29 1.23 -29.46
C ARG A 142 9.52 0.40 -29.84
N ALA A 143 10.69 0.76 -29.33
CA ALA A 143 11.95 0.08 -29.63
C ALA A 143 12.04 -1.28 -28.93
N GLN A 144 11.35 -1.46 -27.81
CA GLN A 144 11.21 -2.74 -27.12
C GLN A 144 10.20 -3.63 -27.86
N GLY A 145 10.62 -4.23 -28.98
CA GLY A 145 9.84 -5.28 -29.67
C GLY A 145 9.45 -6.43 -28.73
N GLU A 146 10.25 -6.65 -27.68
CA GLU A 146 9.99 -7.60 -26.59
C GLU A 146 8.74 -7.27 -25.77
N VAL A 147 8.39 -5.99 -25.54
CA VAL A 147 7.19 -5.65 -24.76
C VAL A 147 5.93 -6.11 -25.48
N ASN A 148 5.82 -5.80 -26.76
CA ASN A 148 4.70 -6.25 -27.58
C ASN A 148 4.69 -7.78 -27.70
N GLY A 149 5.87 -8.40 -27.84
CA GLY A 149 6.01 -9.86 -27.85
C GLY A 149 5.51 -10.51 -26.57
N VAL A 150 5.97 -10.05 -25.41
CA VAL A 150 5.56 -10.54 -24.09
C VAL A 150 4.05 -10.37 -23.89
N LEU A 151 3.52 -9.17 -24.16
CA LEU A 151 2.09 -8.90 -24.06
C LEU A 151 1.28 -9.85 -24.95
N TRP A 152 1.69 -10.03 -26.20
CA TRP A 152 0.97 -10.89 -27.13
C TRP A 152 1.05 -12.37 -26.75
N ARG A 153 2.21 -12.85 -26.30
CA ARG A 153 2.38 -14.21 -25.78
C ARG A 153 1.49 -14.46 -24.56
N LYS A 154 1.53 -13.59 -23.56
CA LYS A 154 0.72 -13.73 -22.34
C LYS A 154 -0.78 -13.57 -22.62
N ALA A 155 -1.17 -12.71 -23.57
CA ALA A 155 -2.56 -12.57 -23.98
C ALA A 155 -3.08 -13.82 -24.70
N SER A 156 -2.26 -14.38 -25.61
CA SER A 156 -2.57 -15.65 -26.29
C SER A 156 -2.70 -16.80 -25.28
N GLN A 157 -1.76 -16.88 -24.35
CA GLN A 157 -1.79 -17.85 -23.25
C GLN A 157 -3.05 -17.72 -22.39
N LEU A 158 -3.45 -16.49 -22.05
CA LEU A 158 -4.70 -16.23 -21.33
C LEU A 158 -5.91 -16.78 -22.11
N CYS A 159 -5.99 -16.53 -23.42
CA CYS A 159 -7.05 -17.09 -24.25
C CYS A 159 -7.07 -18.62 -24.23
N ASP A 160 -5.91 -19.26 -24.30
CA ASP A 160 -5.80 -20.72 -24.28
C ASP A 160 -6.21 -21.32 -22.93
N VAL A 161 -5.80 -20.70 -21.82
CA VAL A 161 -6.24 -21.09 -20.46
C VAL A 161 -7.75 -20.97 -20.31
N LEU A 162 -8.35 -19.87 -20.82
CA LEU A 162 -9.80 -19.69 -20.78
C LEU A 162 -10.54 -20.75 -21.61
N ARG A 163 -10.06 -21.03 -22.83
CA ARG A 163 -10.62 -22.09 -23.69
C ARG A 163 -10.53 -23.46 -23.03
N LEU A 164 -9.39 -23.78 -22.39
CA LEU A 164 -9.19 -25.04 -21.69
C LEU A 164 -10.18 -25.20 -20.54
N ARG A 165 -10.34 -24.17 -19.70
CA ARG A 165 -11.27 -24.19 -18.56
C ARG A 165 -12.72 -24.32 -19.00
N CYS A 166 -13.10 -23.66 -20.10
CA CYS A 166 -14.43 -23.83 -20.69
C CYS A 166 -14.67 -25.27 -21.18
N ARG A 167 -13.69 -25.91 -21.81
CA ARG A 167 -13.80 -27.30 -22.29
C ARG A 167 -13.86 -28.32 -21.16
N GLN A 168 -13.17 -28.06 -20.05
CA GLN A 168 -13.13 -28.96 -18.88
C GLN A 168 -14.40 -28.88 -18.01
N SER A 169 -15.30 -27.94 -18.29
CA SER A 169 -16.52 -27.76 -17.53
C SER A 169 -17.61 -28.70 -18.05
N GLY A 170 -17.95 -29.69 -17.23
CA GLY A 170 -18.93 -30.74 -17.56
C GLY A 170 -20.38 -30.25 -17.76
N ASP A 171 -20.67 -28.97 -17.55
CA ASP A 171 -22.02 -28.38 -17.67
C ASP A 171 -22.22 -27.69 -19.04
N GLY A 172 -22.08 -28.45 -20.13
CA GLY A 172 -22.36 -27.97 -21.49
C GLY A 172 -21.53 -26.75 -21.93
N GLY A 173 -20.31 -26.59 -21.41
CA GLY A 173 -19.41 -25.47 -21.72
C GLY A 173 -19.67 -24.17 -20.96
N LYS A 174 -20.56 -24.18 -19.95
CA LYS A 174 -20.78 -23.02 -19.07
C LYS A 174 -19.93 -23.14 -17.81
N THR A 175 -18.97 -22.24 -17.65
CA THR A 175 -18.06 -22.21 -16.50
C THR A 175 -18.10 -20.86 -15.79
N SER A 176 -18.33 -20.88 -14.48
CA SER A 176 -18.11 -19.70 -13.64
C SER A 176 -16.62 -19.55 -13.34
N MET A 177 -16.04 -18.40 -13.63
CA MET A 177 -14.61 -18.12 -13.44
C MET A 177 -14.39 -16.83 -12.66
N ASN A 178 -13.42 -16.85 -11.73
CA ASN A 178 -13.00 -15.65 -11.02
C ASN A 178 -12.06 -14.81 -11.90
N PHE A 179 -12.63 -13.89 -12.67
CA PHE A 179 -11.85 -13.05 -13.59
C PHE A 179 -10.89 -12.11 -12.87
N VAL A 180 -11.20 -11.67 -11.65
CA VAL A 180 -10.29 -10.83 -10.85
C VAL A 180 -8.99 -11.57 -10.54
N HIS A 181 -9.09 -12.86 -10.22
CA HIS A 181 -7.92 -13.70 -9.99
C HIS A 181 -7.11 -13.91 -11.27
N ILE A 182 -7.78 -14.21 -12.38
CA ILE A 182 -7.14 -14.40 -13.69
C ILE A 182 -6.40 -13.14 -14.15
N ALA A 183 -7.03 -11.96 -14.01
CA ALA A 183 -6.41 -10.68 -14.36
C ALA A 183 -5.18 -10.36 -13.51
N ARG A 184 -5.17 -10.78 -12.23
CA ARG A 184 -3.99 -10.66 -11.36
C ARG A 184 -2.84 -11.55 -11.81
N CYS A 185 -3.10 -12.82 -12.10
CA CYS A 185 -2.07 -13.74 -12.64
C CYS A 185 -1.50 -13.20 -13.96
N PHE A 186 -2.38 -12.77 -14.88
CA PHE A 186 -1.96 -12.17 -16.16
C PHE A 186 -1.04 -10.96 -15.95
N SER A 187 -1.49 -9.99 -15.14
CA SER A 187 -0.72 -8.76 -14.92
C SER A 187 0.62 -9.06 -14.23
N TYR A 188 0.64 -10.01 -13.30
CA TYR A 188 1.86 -10.43 -12.63
C TYR A 188 2.84 -11.11 -13.59
N ASP A 189 2.37 -12.07 -14.40
CA ASP A 189 3.21 -12.76 -15.38
C ASP A 189 3.77 -11.81 -16.43
N VAL A 190 2.99 -10.81 -16.87
CA VAL A 190 3.48 -9.75 -17.77
C VAL A 190 4.60 -8.95 -17.12
N VAL A 191 4.40 -8.45 -15.89
CA VAL A 191 5.43 -7.64 -15.21
C VAL A 191 6.69 -8.46 -14.91
N LYS A 192 6.52 -9.72 -14.49
CA LYS A 192 7.62 -10.66 -14.25
C LYS A 192 8.45 -10.91 -15.51
N ASP A 193 7.81 -11.24 -16.62
CA ASP A 193 8.48 -11.51 -17.90
C ASP A 193 9.14 -10.25 -18.51
N LEU A 194 8.66 -9.05 -18.17
CA LEU A 194 9.25 -7.78 -18.62
C LEU A 194 10.44 -7.29 -17.80
N VAL A 195 10.44 -7.51 -16.48
CA VAL A 195 11.36 -6.84 -15.55
C VAL A 195 12.22 -7.82 -14.75
N LEU A 196 11.77 -9.07 -14.61
CA LEU A 196 12.37 -10.09 -13.76
C LEU A 196 12.43 -11.41 -14.55
N GLU A 197 12.42 -12.54 -13.83
CA GLU A 197 12.34 -13.86 -14.43
C GLU A 197 10.91 -14.21 -14.87
N PRO A 198 10.71 -14.86 -16.03
CA PRO A 198 9.40 -15.28 -16.50
C PRO A 198 8.65 -16.16 -15.50
N SER A 199 7.35 -15.93 -15.36
CA SER A 199 6.45 -16.78 -14.57
C SER A 199 5.25 -17.27 -15.37
N ASP A 200 4.65 -18.37 -14.90
CA ASP A 200 3.47 -18.98 -15.48
C ASP A 200 2.38 -19.22 -14.43
N THR A 201 1.95 -18.13 -13.79
CA THR A 201 0.88 -18.17 -12.77
C THR A 201 -0.51 -18.31 -13.39
N LEU A 202 -0.66 -18.01 -14.68
CA LEU A 202 -1.91 -18.21 -15.43
C LEU A 202 -2.29 -19.67 -15.60
N SER A 203 -1.31 -20.53 -15.93
CA SER A 203 -1.53 -21.95 -16.16
C SER A 203 -1.43 -22.78 -14.89
N ALA A 204 -0.83 -22.21 -13.82
CA ALA A 204 -0.70 -22.87 -12.53
C ALA A 204 -2.07 -23.24 -11.94
N SER A 205 -2.19 -24.49 -11.49
CA SER A 205 -3.34 -24.96 -10.70
C SER A 205 -3.44 -24.24 -9.35
N THR A 206 -2.29 -23.97 -8.74
CA THR A 206 -2.17 -23.26 -7.46
C THR A 206 -1.16 -22.12 -7.60
N PRO A 207 -1.61 -20.90 -7.94
CA PRO A 207 -0.71 -19.75 -8.05
C PRO A 207 -0.16 -19.34 -6.68
N PRO A 208 0.94 -18.57 -6.65
CA PRO A 208 1.58 -18.15 -5.41
C PRO A 208 0.60 -17.49 -4.42
N PRO A 209 0.70 -17.80 -3.12
CA PRO A 209 -0.24 -17.29 -2.10
C PRO A 209 -0.34 -15.77 -2.02
N PHE A 210 0.68 -15.02 -2.43
CA PHE A 210 0.64 -13.56 -2.38
C PHE A 210 -0.38 -12.97 -3.39
N LEU A 211 -0.66 -13.64 -4.53
CA LEU A 211 -1.63 -13.14 -5.53
C LEU A 211 -3.06 -13.15 -5.01
N SER A 212 -3.39 -14.15 -4.18
CA SER A 212 -4.66 -14.18 -3.45
C SER A 212 -4.62 -13.23 -2.25
N ALA A 213 -3.49 -13.15 -1.53
CA ALA A 213 -3.30 -12.22 -0.41
C ALA A 213 -3.39 -10.74 -0.82
N ASN A 214 -3.06 -10.39 -2.07
CA ASN A 214 -3.08 -9.00 -2.56
C ASN A 214 -4.46 -8.32 -2.44
N ALA A 215 -5.55 -9.10 -2.48
CA ALA A 215 -6.90 -8.59 -2.19
C ALA A 215 -7.03 -8.11 -0.74
N ASN A 216 -6.40 -8.81 0.19
CA ASN A 216 -6.42 -8.51 1.62
C ASN A 216 -5.44 -7.38 1.97
N ILE A 217 -4.33 -7.24 1.24
CA ILE A 217 -3.38 -6.12 1.37
C ILE A 217 -4.10 -4.77 1.25
N THR A 218 -4.97 -4.61 0.25
CA THR A 218 -5.70 -3.36 0.01
C THR A 218 -6.61 -2.99 1.21
N LYS A 219 -7.16 -3.99 1.90
CA LYS A 219 -7.95 -3.78 3.13
C LYS A 219 -7.03 -3.37 4.30
N SER A 220 -5.90 -4.04 4.47
CA SER A 220 -4.93 -3.76 5.53
C SER A 220 -4.32 -2.35 5.41
N ILE A 221 -4.09 -1.84 4.20
CA ILE A 221 -3.60 -0.46 3.98
C ILE A 221 -4.54 0.56 4.63
N ARG A 222 -5.86 0.38 4.50
CA ARG A 222 -6.86 1.30 5.07
C ARG A 222 -6.80 1.34 6.59
N PHE A 223 -6.56 0.19 7.21
CA PHE A 223 -6.37 0.09 8.66
C PHE A 223 -5.07 0.76 9.10
N VAL A 224 -3.97 0.48 8.40
CA VAL A 224 -2.65 1.04 8.68
C VAL A 224 -2.64 2.57 8.54
N GLN A 225 -3.38 3.12 7.57
CA GLN A 225 -3.51 4.57 7.41
C GLN A 225 -4.19 5.25 8.61
N GLN A 226 -5.09 4.56 9.30
CA GLN A 226 -5.70 5.08 10.53
C GLN A 226 -4.75 4.96 11.73
N PHE A 227 -3.97 3.88 11.79
CA PHE A 227 -3.09 3.56 12.92
C PHE A 227 -1.63 3.38 12.47
N PRO A 228 -0.97 4.44 11.98
CA PRO A 228 0.38 4.33 11.42
C PRO A 228 1.45 3.95 12.45
N PHE A 229 1.18 4.13 13.74
CA PHE A 229 2.06 3.69 14.83
C PHE A 229 2.13 2.16 14.97
N LEU A 230 1.17 1.42 14.42
CA LEU A 230 1.20 -0.05 14.43
C LEU A 230 2.20 -0.62 13.42
N VAL A 231 2.57 0.13 12.38
CA VAL A 231 3.52 -0.33 11.35
C VAL A 231 4.87 -0.76 11.91
N PRO A 232 5.58 0.04 12.73
CA PRO A 232 6.84 -0.39 13.33
C PRO A 232 6.67 -1.62 14.23
N ILE A 233 5.52 -1.74 14.93
CA ILE A 233 5.22 -2.91 15.78
C ILE A 233 5.10 -4.17 14.93
N VAL A 234 4.28 -4.14 13.87
CA VAL A 234 4.09 -5.28 12.96
C VAL A 234 5.41 -5.69 12.30
N ARG A 235 6.26 -4.72 11.93
CA ARG A 235 7.59 -4.99 11.33
C ARG A 235 8.55 -5.65 12.32
N ALA A 236 8.47 -5.31 13.61
CA ALA A 236 9.29 -5.88 14.66
C ALA A 236 8.85 -7.28 15.12
N LEU A 237 7.62 -7.70 14.80
CA LEU A 237 7.11 -9.01 15.21
C LEU A 237 7.89 -10.16 14.53
N PRO A 238 8.29 -11.21 15.29
CA PRO A 238 8.84 -12.44 14.74
C PRO A 238 7.87 -13.12 13.76
N ASP A 239 8.43 -13.78 12.74
CA ASP A 239 7.65 -14.46 11.69
C ASP A 239 6.75 -15.55 12.26
N THR A 240 7.18 -16.21 13.34
CA THR A 240 6.38 -17.20 14.09
C THR A 240 5.09 -16.59 14.61
N ILE A 241 5.14 -15.37 15.17
CA ILE A 241 3.95 -14.69 15.69
C ILE A 241 3.06 -14.23 14.53
N LEU A 242 3.64 -13.71 13.46
CA LEU A 242 2.89 -13.29 12.27
C LEU A 242 2.16 -14.46 11.61
N ARG A 243 2.74 -15.67 11.59
CA ARG A 243 2.07 -16.90 11.11
C ARG A 243 0.77 -17.18 11.84
N PHE A 244 0.71 -16.94 13.15
CA PHE A 244 -0.48 -17.15 13.97
C PHE A 244 -1.48 -15.99 13.85
N VAL A 245 -1.00 -14.75 13.74
CA VAL A 245 -1.86 -13.56 13.69
C VAL A 245 -2.52 -13.40 12.31
N SER A 246 -1.74 -13.50 11.23
CA SER A 246 -2.23 -13.35 9.87
C SER A 246 -1.21 -13.86 8.86
N GLN A 247 -1.59 -14.91 8.13
CA GLN A 247 -0.83 -15.44 7.00
C GLN A 247 -0.60 -14.38 5.90
N ASP A 248 -1.55 -13.44 5.73
CA ASP A 248 -1.42 -12.34 4.76
C ASP A 248 -0.31 -11.36 5.17
N LEU A 249 -0.24 -10.97 6.45
CA LEU A 249 0.82 -10.06 6.94
C LEU A 249 2.21 -10.70 6.82
N LEU A 250 2.30 -12.00 7.06
CA LEU A 250 3.53 -12.75 6.85
C LEU A 250 3.92 -12.78 5.36
N ALA A 251 2.99 -13.11 4.47
CA ALA A 251 3.25 -13.14 3.02
C ALA A 251 3.78 -11.78 2.53
N MET A 252 3.23 -10.67 3.04
CA MET A 252 3.73 -9.32 2.74
C MET A 252 5.16 -9.07 3.25
N LYS A 253 5.47 -9.51 4.48
CA LYS A 253 6.80 -9.35 5.07
C LYS A 253 7.84 -10.14 4.28
N LEU A 254 7.52 -11.38 3.90
CA LEU A 254 8.39 -12.28 3.17
C LEU A 254 8.59 -11.85 1.71
N GLU A 255 7.55 -11.41 0.99
CA GLU A 255 7.70 -10.91 -0.38
C GLU A 255 8.57 -9.65 -0.45
N ARG A 256 8.49 -8.74 0.52
CA ARG A 256 9.39 -7.57 0.57
C ARG A 256 10.85 -7.99 0.63
N LEU A 257 11.15 -9.02 1.43
CA LEU A 257 12.48 -9.60 1.50
C LEU A 257 12.86 -10.20 0.15
N VAL A 258 11.97 -10.99 -0.47
CA VAL A 258 12.20 -11.57 -1.81
C VAL A 258 12.48 -10.49 -2.86
N TYR A 259 11.69 -9.41 -2.95
CA TYR A 259 11.96 -8.30 -3.88
C TYR A 259 13.28 -7.57 -3.59
N ILE A 260 13.66 -7.40 -2.32
CA ILE A 260 14.97 -6.82 -1.94
C ILE A 260 16.11 -7.77 -2.32
N TYR A 261 15.95 -9.08 -2.12
CA TYR A 261 16.94 -10.09 -2.49
C TYR A 261 17.08 -10.25 -4.02
N PHE A 262 15.99 -10.08 -4.78
CA PHE A 262 16.00 -10.12 -6.24
C PHE A 262 16.56 -8.84 -6.87
N LEU A 263 16.34 -7.67 -6.27
CA LEU A 263 16.88 -6.39 -6.76
C LEU A 263 18.36 -6.18 -6.37
N PHE A 264 18.87 -6.90 -5.38
CA PHE A 264 20.27 -6.88 -4.97
C PHE A 264 20.85 -8.31 -4.93
N PRO A 265 21.18 -8.91 -6.09
CA PRO A 265 21.78 -10.24 -6.16
C PRO A 265 23.09 -10.36 -5.36
N SER A 266 23.77 -9.23 -5.13
CA SER A 266 24.99 -9.15 -4.32
C SER A 266 24.78 -9.52 -2.84
N LEU A 267 23.57 -9.40 -2.30
CA LEU A 267 23.28 -9.85 -0.93
C LEU A 267 23.27 -11.39 -0.83
N ILE A 268 22.84 -12.11 -1.88
CA ILE A 268 22.91 -13.58 -1.91
C ILE A 268 24.38 -14.02 -1.85
N MET A 269 25.25 -13.35 -2.61
CA MET A 269 26.68 -13.65 -2.65
C MET A 269 27.33 -13.41 -1.28
N ILE A 270 26.94 -12.36 -0.56
CA ILE A 270 27.48 -12.06 0.77
C ILE A 270 26.99 -13.07 1.82
N THR A 271 25.71 -13.47 1.82
CA THR A 271 25.26 -14.54 2.73
C THR A 271 25.83 -15.92 2.38
N SER A 272 26.07 -16.23 1.10
CA SER A 272 26.73 -17.49 0.71
C SER A 272 28.24 -17.47 0.98
N LEU A 273 28.89 -16.31 0.89
CA LEU A 273 30.30 -16.13 1.29
C LEU A 273 30.45 -16.26 2.81
N ILE A 274 29.55 -15.66 3.60
CA ILE A 274 29.60 -15.75 5.07
C ILE A 274 29.30 -17.17 5.58
N THR A 275 28.49 -17.97 4.86
CA THR A 275 28.24 -19.38 5.21
C THR A 275 29.25 -20.36 4.63
N SER A 276 30.09 -19.96 3.66
CA SER A 276 31.15 -20.82 3.10
C SER A 276 32.55 -20.51 3.63
N THR A 277 32.75 -19.41 4.34
CA THR A 277 34.01 -19.12 5.06
C THR A 277 33.96 -19.61 6.51
N GLU A 278 33.72 -20.91 6.73
CA GLU A 278 34.41 -21.60 7.81
C GLU A 278 35.82 -21.96 7.29
N LEU A 279 36.77 -21.08 7.58
CA LEU A 279 38.19 -21.27 7.26
C LEU A 279 38.70 -22.55 7.95
N PRO A 280 39.35 -23.49 7.23
CA PRO A 280 40.02 -24.61 7.87
C PRO A 280 41.22 -24.09 8.69
N ASN A 281 41.17 -24.41 9.97
CA ASN A 281 42.21 -24.21 10.96
C ASN A 281 43.52 -24.84 10.45
N ARG A 282 44.47 -24.03 9.97
CA ARG A 282 45.87 -24.44 9.74
C ARG A 282 46.79 -23.54 10.56
N SER A 283 47.24 -24.11 11.66
CA SER A 283 48.42 -23.72 12.40
C SER A 283 49.64 -23.67 11.47
N ILE A 284 50.27 -22.52 11.36
CA ILE A 284 51.62 -22.41 10.80
C ILE A 284 52.56 -22.15 11.98
N SER A 285 53.42 -23.13 12.25
CA SER A 285 54.52 -23.06 13.20
C SER A 285 55.60 -22.09 12.70
N LEU A 286 56.07 -21.22 13.60
CA LEU A 286 57.27 -20.42 13.39
C LEU A 286 58.51 -21.29 13.63
N SER A 287 59.33 -21.44 12.59
CA SER A 287 60.75 -21.77 12.64
C SER A 287 61.44 -21.05 11.49
#